data_AF-A0A967E2R6-F1
#
_entry.id   AF-A0A967E2R6-F1
#
_cell.length_a   1.000
_cell.length_b   1.000
_cell.length_c   1.000
_cell.angle_alpha   90.00
_cell.angle_beta   90.00
_cell.angle_gamma   90.00
#
_symmetry.space_group_name_H-M   'P 1'
#
loop_
_entity.id
_entity.type
_entity.pdbx_description
1 polymer ?
#
loop_
_entity_poly.entity_id
_entity_poly.type
_entity_poly.pdbx_seq_one_letter_code
_entity_poly.pdbx_strand_id
1 'polypeptide(L)'
;MANIGESLDEAISSVERLRKSLSKSKTKQVATHDEQVIIKATAWAWFNTCRPLLKALSGDGLLKAIDSQYQATLEAAERATLRKRYLIELKLLKSSLVKLRSQVLALNASGELVVSESPNPPDFSCLIPDPGMQAILNRRWKEAWSCLGAGAHLASTVMMGAMLEALLLARVNKVIDKSTVFTSKRAPKDKVTGKTRPLQEWTLNSYIDVAHDLGWIGKASRDIGIVLRDYRNFIHPEKELSQGVSVGEQDCRIFGAILVVLAEQIVKS
;
A
#
# COMPACT_ATOMS: atom_id res chain seq x y z
N MET A 1 15.14 -16.49 -0.36
CA MET A 1 14.96 -15.84 0.96
C MET A 1 13.93 -14.75 0.78
N ALA A 2 12.84 -14.75 1.57
CA ALA A 2 11.80 -13.73 1.45
C ALA A 2 12.34 -12.36 1.90
N ASN A 3 12.09 -11.31 1.11
CA ASN A 3 12.42 -9.94 1.48
C ASN A 3 11.48 -9.48 2.61
N ILE A 4 11.95 -8.60 3.51
CA ILE A 4 11.17 -7.98 4.61
C ILE A 4 9.79 -7.51 4.12
N GLY A 5 9.73 -6.86 2.95
CA GLY A 5 8.47 -6.39 2.37
C GLY A 5 7.46 -7.50 2.09
N GLU A 6 7.90 -8.59 1.44
CA GLU A 6 7.05 -9.75 1.16
C GLU A 6 6.61 -10.46 2.44
N SER A 7 7.49 -10.53 3.43
CA SER A 7 7.18 -11.12 4.73
C SER A 7 6.12 -10.32 5.49
N LEU A 8 6.18 -8.99 5.45
CA LEU A 8 5.17 -8.11 6.04
C LEU A 8 3.83 -8.19 5.29
N ASP A 9 3.86 -8.25 3.96
CA ASP A 9 2.66 -8.40 3.13
C ASP A 9 1.95 -9.74 3.43
N GLU A 10 2.72 -10.81 3.65
CA GLU A 10 2.21 -12.10 4.09
C GLU A 10 1.67 -12.06 5.54
N ALA A 11 2.32 -11.33 6.45
CA ALA A 11 1.82 -11.12 7.81
C ALA A 11 0.47 -10.36 7.83
N ILE A 12 0.34 -9.31 7.03
CA ILE A 12 -0.93 -8.57 6.86
C ILE A 12 -2.02 -9.50 6.30
N SER A 13 -1.66 -10.30 5.29
CA SER A 13 -2.58 -11.22 4.62
C SER A 13 -3.01 -12.39 5.50
N SER A 14 -2.12 -12.91 6.35
CA SER A 14 -2.41 -14.01 7.29
C SER A 14 -3.36 -13.55 8.41
N VAL A 15 -3.14 -12.35 8.98
CA VAL A 15 -4.05 -11.77 9.99
C VAL A 15 -5.44 -11.52 9.41
N GLU A 16 -5.54 -11.03 8.18
CA GLU A 16 -6.83 -10.86 7.49
C GLU A 16 -7.54 -12.20 7.23
N ARG A 17 -6.80 -13.23 6.78
CA ARG A 17 -7.35 -14.57 6.58
C ARG A 17 -7.84 -15.17 7.90
N LEU A 18 -7.08 -15.04 8.98
CA LEU A 18 -7.47 -15.48 10.31
C LEU A 18 -8.76 -14.80 10.76
N ARG A 19 -8.82 -13.46 10.68
CA ARG A 19 -10.02 -12.69 11.06
C ARG A 19 -11.25 -13.13 10.26
N LYS A 20 -11.12 -13.32 8.95
CA LYS A 20 -12.20 -13.85 8.10
C LYS A 20 -12.62 -15.26 8.52
N SER A 21 -11.66 -16.14 8.80
CA SER A 21 -11.94 -17.50 9.27
C SER A 21 -12.77 -17.49 10.56
N LEU A 22 -12.33 -16.75 11.58
CA LEU A 22 -13.02 -16.66 12.86
C LEU A 22 -14.42 -16.04 12.75
N SER A 23 -14.62 -15.13 11.79
CA SER A 23 -15.93 -14.48 11.57
C SER A 23 -17.02 -15.42 11.02
N LYS A 24 -16.66 -16.58 10.45
CA LYS A 24 -17.61 -17.54 9.88
C LYS A 24 -18.36 -18.35 10.95
N SER A 25 -17.77 -18.53 12.12
CA SER A 25 -18.37 -19.31 13.21
C SER A 25 -19.41 -18.49 13.96
N LYS A 26 -20.56 -19.11 14.25
CA LYS A 26 -21.67 -18.49 15.01
C LYS A 26 -21.51 -18.61 16.53
N THR A 27 -20.50 -19.33 17.02
CA THR A 27 -20.32 -19.48 18.47
C THR A 27 -19.93 -18.15 19.12
N LYS A 28 -20.05 -18.02 20.44
CA LYS A 28 -19.71 -16.77 21.15
C LYS A 28 -18.21 -16.66 21.46
N GLN A 29 -17.57 -17.79 21.73
CA GLN A 29 -16.17 -17.89 22.12
C GLN A 29 -15.34 -18.58 21.03
N VAL A 30 -14.08 -18.19 20.93
CA VAL A 30 -13.08 -18.92 20.15
C VAL A 30 -12.53 -20.02 21.04
N ALA A 31 -12.86 -21.27 20.72
CA ALA A 31 -12.63 -22.39 21.63
C ALA A 31 -12.37 -23.72 20.92
N THR A 32 -12.57 -23.80 19.61
CA THR A 32 -12.30 -25.06 18.90
C THR A 32 -10.80 -25.25 18.72
N HIS A 33 -10.38 -26.51 18.68
CA HIS A 33 -8.99 -26.86 18.45
C HIS A 33 -8.46 -26.25 17.14
N ASP A 34 -9.23 -26.33 16.05
CA ASP A 34 -8.85 -25.78 14.76
C ASP A 34 -8.65 -24.26 14.80
N GLU A 35 -9.53 -23.54 15.50
CA GLU A 35 -9.39 -22.08 15.67
C GLU A 35 -8.11 -21.75 16.43
N GLN A 36 -7.83 -22.47 17.53
CA GLN A 36 -6.62 -22.29 18.31
C GLN A 36 -5.35 -22.59 17.51
N VAL A 37 -5.37 -23.66 16.70
CA VAL A 37 -4.24 -24.04 15.83
C VAL A 37 -3.94 -22.94 14.82
N ILE A 38 -4.96 -22.41 14.14
CA ILE A 38 -4.76 -21.37 13.12
C ILE A 38 -4.29 -20.05 13.77
N ILE A 39 -4.81 -19.71 14.96
CA ILE A 39 -4.34 -18.54 15.72
C ILE A 39 -2.86 -18.69 16.08
N LYS A 40 -2.49 -19.83 16.66
CA LYS A 40 -1.10 -20.13 17.04
C LYS A 40 -0.19 -20.08 15.81
N ALA A 41 -0.57 -20.75 14.72
CA ALA A 41 0.21 -20.74 13.47
C ALA A 41 0.43 -19.32 12.92
N THR A 42 -0.61 -18.48 12.96
CA THR A 42 -0.51 -17.08 12.51
C THR A 42 0.47 -16.27 13.35
N ALA A 43 0.45 -16.44 14.67
CA ALA A 43 1.36 -15.74 15.57
C ALA A 43 2.80 -16.28 15.51
N TRP A 44 2.99 -17.60 15.43
CA TRP A 44 4.32 -18.18 15.29
C TRP A 44 4.97 -17.80 13.97
N ALA A 45 4.21 -17.68 12.87
CA ALA A 45 4.73 -17.17 11.61
C ALA A 45 5.28 -15.75 11.73
N TRP A 46 4.65 -14.89 12.54
CA TRP A 46 5.22 -13.57 12.86
C TRP A 46 6.57 -13.71 13.58
N PHE A 47 6.61 -14.38 14.72
CA PHE A 47 7.81 -14.44 15.56
C PHE A 47 8.98 -15.21 14.93
N ASN A 48 8.71 -16.25 14.14
CA ASN A 48 9.74 -17.12 13.61
C ASN A 48 10.18 -16.75 12.18
N THR A 49 9.32 -16.06 11.42
CA THR A 49 9.60 -15.75 10.01
C THR A 49 9.75 -14.26 9.75
N CYS A 50 8.78 -13.44 10.17
CA CYS A 50 8.77 -12.00 9.83
C CYS A 50 9.60 -11.15 10.80
N ARG A 51 9.34 -11.31 12.09
CA ARG A 51 9.97 -10.54 13.18
C ARG A 51 11.50 -10.60 13.20
N PRO A 52 12.17 -11.75 12.87
CA PRO A 52 13.63 -11.82 12.81
C PRO A 52 14.25 -10.99 11.69
N LEU A 53 13.49 -10.66 10.64
CA LEU A 53 13.96 -9.82 9.54
C LEU A 53 13.93 -8.32 9.91
N LEU A 54 13.23 -7.96 10.98
CA LEU A 54 13.05 -6.58 11.47
C LEU A 54 14.01 -6.23 12.61
N LYS A 55 15.15 -6.91 12.72
CA LYS A 55 16.12 -6.70 13.81
C LYS A 55 16.58 -5.25 13.96
N ALA A 56 16.76 -4.55 12.83
CA ALA A 56 17.14 -3.13 12.80
C ALA A 56 16.11 -2.21 13.49
N LEU A 57 14.87 -2.66 13.63
CA LEU A 57 13.76 -1.93 14.25
C LEU A 57 13.45 -2.40 15.67
N SER A 58 14.31 -3.20 16.32
CA SER A 58 13.99 -3.79 17.63
C SER A 58 13.75 -2.76 18.76
N GLY A 59 14.22 -1.52 18.60
CA GLY A 59 13.94 -0.42 19.52
C GLY A 59 12.61 0.29 19.28
N ASP A 60 11.99 0.07 18.12
CA ASP A 60 10.81 0.80 17.64
C ASP A 60 9.56 0.49 18.47
N GLY A 61 8.84 1.56 18.85
CA GLY A 61 7.65 1.46 19.69
C GLY A 61 6.48 0.75 19.00
N LEU A 62 6.32 0.92 17.69
CA LEU A 62 5.28 0.25 16.90
C LEU A 62 5.57 -1.24 16.77
N LEU A 63 6.83 -1.62 16.53
CA LEU A 63 7.23 -3.03 16.49
C LEU A 63 6.97 -3.74 17.82
N LYS A 64 7.31 -3.11 18.95
CA LYS A 64 7.01 -3.64 20.29
C LYS A 64 5.50 -3.77 20.55
N ALA A 65 4.71 -2.81 20.08
CA ALA A 65 3.26 -2.87 20.19
C ALA A 65 2.68 -4.04 19.38
N ILE A 66 3.20 -4.30 18.17
CA ILE A 66 2.81 -5.44 17.34
C ILE A 66 3.18 -6.76 18.01
N ASP A 67 4.41 -6.87 18.55
CA ASP A 67 4.84 -8.06 19.31
C ASP A 67 3.87 -8.33 20.48
N SER A 68 3.49 -7.27 21.21
CA SER A 68 2.53 -7.37 22.32
C SER A 68 1.13 -7.77 21.84
N GLN A 69 0.67 -7.28 20.69
CA GLN A 69 -0.62 -7.65 20.10
C GLN A 69 -0.66 -9.13 19.68
N TYR A 70 0.41 -9.64 19.06
CA TYR A 70 0.52 -11.06 18.73
C TYR A 70 0.57 -11.93 19.99
N GLN A 71 1.31 -11.52 21.01
CA GLN A 71 1.38 -12.22 22.29
C GLN A 71 0.02 -12.27 23.00
N ALA A 72 -0.70 -11.13 23.04
CA ALA A 72 -2.06 -11.08 23.58
C ALA A 72 -3.03 -12.00 22.81
N THR A 73 -2.88 -12.09 21.49
CA THR A 73 -3.68 -12.99 20.64
C THR A 73 -3.40 -14.47 20.96
N LEU A 74 -2.14 -14.83 21.25
CA LEU A 74 -1.76 -16.18 21.70
C LEU A 74 -2.38 -16.52 23.06
N GLU A 75 -2.22 -15.64 24.04
CA GLU A 75 -2.76 -15.84 25.40
C GLU A 75 -4.29 -15.92 25.40
N ALA A 76 -4.95 -15.11 24.56
CA ALA A 76 -6.39 -15.13 24.40
C ALA A 76 -6.90 -16.47 23.84
N ALA A 77 -6.07 -17.23 23.11
CA ALA A 77 -6.46 -18.50 22.47
C ALA A 77 -6.59 -19.62 23.49
N GLU A 78 -5.85 -19.51 24.58
CA GLU A 78 -5.81 -20.49 25.66
C GLU A 78 -6.91 -20.24 26.71
N ARG A 79 -7.58 -19.07 26.66
CA ARG A 79 -8.56 -18.63 27.66
C ARG A 79 -10.01 -18.57 27.16
N ALA A 80 -10.33 -19.24 26.06
CA ALA A 80 -11.68 -19.29 25.46
C ALA A 80 -12.37 -17.91 25.39
N THR A 81 -11.65 -16.90 24.88
CA THR A 81 -12.10 -15.50 24.88
C THR A 81 -13.22 -15.23 23.85
N LEU A 82 -13.92 -14.11 24.05
CA LEU A 82 -15.04 -13.71 23.19
C LEU A 82 -14.57 -13.44 21.75
N ARG A 83 -15.27 -14.02 20.77
CA ARG A 83 -14.98 -13.84 19.34
C ARG A 83 -15.04 -12.38 18.90
N LYS A 84 -15.98 -11.60 19.45
CA LYS A 84 -16.07 -10.15 19.19
C LYS A 84 -14.77 -9.43 19.55
N ARG A 85 -14.13 -9.81 20.67
CA ARG A 85 -12.86 -9.23 21.11
C ARG A 85 -11.73 -9.58 20.13
N TYR A 86 -11.62 -10.86 19.74
CA TYR A 86 -10.68 -11.29 18.70
C TYR A 86 -10.79 -10.51 17.40
N LEU A 87 -12.02 -10.34 16.90
CA LEU A 87 -12.23 -9.64 15.62
C LEU A 87 -11.83 -8.17 15.68
N ILE A 88 -11.91 -7.54 16.86
CA ILE A 88 -11.44 -6.17 17.11
C ILE A 88 -9.91 -6.16 17.22
N GLU A 89 -9.31 -7.03 18.03
CA GLU A 89 -7.86 -7.11 18.23
C GLU A 89 -7.13 -7.43 16.92
N LEU A 90 -7.62 -8.38 16.11
CA LEU A 90 -7.05 -8.70 14.80
C LEU A 90 -7.20 -7.56 13.80
N LYS A 91 -8.26 -6.74 13.90
CA LYS A 91 -8.42 -5.53 13.07
C LYS A 91 -7.36 -4.49 13.43
N LEU A 92 -7.13 -4.27 14.73
CA LEU A 92 -6.11 -3.35 15.23
C LEU A 92 -4.70 -3.83 14.86
N LEU A 93 -4.40 -5.10 15.07
CA LEU A 93 -3.12 -5.72 14.70
C LEU A 93 -2.81 -5.54 13.21
N LYS A 94 -3.80 -5.78 12.34
CA LYS A 94 -3.64 -5.54 10.90
C LYS A 94 -3.26 -4.08 10.60
N SER A 95 -3.91 -3.11 11.25
CA SER A 95 -3.55 -1.70 11.08
C SER A 95 -2.11 -1.42 11.50
N SER A 96 -1.70 -1.91 12.67
CA SER A 96 -0.31 -1.78 13.14
C SER A 96 0.68 -2.34 12.13
N LEU A 97 0.40 -3.51 11.55
CA LEU A 97 1.24 -4.13 10.52
C LEU A 97 1.30 -3.31 9.22
N VAL A 98 0.20 -2.69 8.79
CA VAL A 98 0.19 -1.78 7.64
C VAL A 98 1.04 -0.53 7.90
N LYS A 99 0.97 0.03 9.12
CA LYS A 99 1.83 1.15 9.53
C LYS A 99 3.30 0.76 9.58
N LEU A 100 3.62 -0.43 10.10
CA LEU A 100 4.98 -0.93 10.12
C LEU A 100 5.50 -1.16 8.70
N ARG A 101 4.64 -1.66 7.80
CA ARG A 101 4.96 -1.83 6.38
C ARG A 101 5.34 -0.51 5.71
N SER A 102 4.58 0.55 5.94
CA SER A 102 4.93 1.89 5.43
C SER A 102 6.19 2.42 6.08
N GLN A 103 6.41 2.21 7.37
CA GLN A 103 7.63 2.64 8.05
C GLN A 103 8.89 1.90 7.54
N VAL A 104 8.80 0.61 7.26
CA VAL A 104 9.91 -0.15 6.69
C VAL A 104 10.21 0.31 5.26
N LEU A 105 9.17 0.60 4.47
CA LEU A 105 9.33 1.21 3.15
C LEU A 105 9.97 2.58 3.24
N ALA A 106 9.51 3.40 4.18
CA ALA A 106 10.06 4.70 4.49
C ALA A 106 11.56 4.58 4.76
N LEU A 107 11.97 3.74 5.72
CA LEU A 107 13.36 3.57 6.10
C LEU A 107 14.25 3.06 4.95
N ASN A 108 13.74 2.16 4.11
CA ASN A 108 14.45 1.69 2.93
C ASN A 108 14.58 2.78 1.85
N ALA A 109 13.63 3.73 1.79
CA ALA A 109 13.71 4.90 0.91
C ALA A 109 14.53 6.04 1.53
N SER A 110 14.57 6.16 2.86
CA SER A 110 15.29 7.19 3.62
C SER A 110 16.82 7.11 3.50
N GLY A 111 17.36 6.05 2.91
CA GLY A 111 18.77 6.00 2.52
C GLY A 111 19.14 7.02 1.44
N GLU A 112 18.18 7.46 0.60
CA GLU A 112 18.46 8.31 -0.57
C GLU A 112 17.39 9.38 -0.92
N LEU A 113 16.17 9.37 -0.35
CA LEU A 113 15.02 10.09 -0.93
C LEU A 113 14.16 10.89 0.07
N VAL A 114 14.74 11.89 0.75
CA VAL A 114 13.96 12.92 1.44
C VAL A 114 13.91 14.17 0.56
N VAL A 115 12.74 14.44 -0.03
CA VAL A 115 12.51 15.67 -0.79
C VAL A 115 12.30 16.83 0.20
N SER A 116 13.33 17.65 0.39
CA SER A 116 13.28 18.86 1.21
C SER A 116 12.62 20.04 0.48
N GLU A 117 12.61 20.04 -0.85
CA GLU A 117 12.15 21.16 -1.69
C GLU A 117 11.10 20.73 -2.74
N SER A 118 10.30 21.65 -3.28
CA SER A 118 9.39 21.37 -4.40
C SER A 118 10.21 21.00 -5.66
N PRO A 119 10.29 19.72 -6.06
CA PRO A 119 11.08 19.30 -7.21
C PRO A 119 10.43 19.77 -8.50
N ASN A 120 11.26 19.98 -9.51
CA ASN A 120 10.77 20.27 -10.84
C ASN A 120 9.93 19.09 -11.37
N PRO A 121 8.80 19.36 -12.05
CA PRO A 121 8.06 18.32 -12.73
C PRO A 121 8.93 17.66 -13.80
N PRO A 122 8.73 16.37 -14.09
CA PRO A 122 9.37 15.74 -15.24
C PRO A 122 8.82 16.36 -16.54
N ASP A 123 9.54 16.17 -17.63
CA ASP A 123 9.08 16.61 -18.94
C ASP A 123 7.88 15.76 -19.42
N PHE A 124 6.68 16.30 -19.22
CA PHE A 124 5.44 15.64 -19.64
C PHE A 124 5.27 15.57 -21.16
N SER A 125 6.00 16.36 -21.95
CA SER A 125 5.89 16.34 -23.42
C SER A 125 6.34 15.00 -24.00
N CYS A 126 7.23 14.29 -23.29
CA CYS A 126 7.63 12.93 -23.60
C CYS A 126 6.48 11.92 -23.52
N LEU A 127 5.42 12.17 -22.74
CA LEU A 127 4.28 11.26 -22.58
C LEU A 127 3.01 11.74 -23.28
N ILE A 128 2.79 13.05 -23.33
CA ILE A 128 1.52 13.65 -23.72
C ILE A 128 1.78 14.77 -24.72
N PRO A 129 1.31 14.64 -25.98
CA PRO A 129 1.54 15.67 -26.99
C PRO A 129 0.65 16.91 -26.81
N ASP A 130 -0.51 16.77 -26.18
CA ASP A 130 -1.47 17.87 -26.00
C ASP A 130 -0.95 18.94 -25.01
N PRO A 131 -0.70 20.20 -25.46
CA PRO A 131 -0.17 21.25 -24.60
C PRO A 131 -1.13 21.65 -23.46
N GLY A 132 -2.45 21.55 -23.68
CA GLY A 132 -3.45 21.86 -22.66
C GLY A 132 -3.35 20.92 -21.47
N MET A 133 -3.24 19.61 -21.73
CA MET A 133 -3.03 18.59 -20.71
C MET A 133 -1.68 18.74 -20.02
N GLN A 134 -0.61 19.06 -20.75
CA GLN A 134 0.70 19.35 -20.14
C GLN A 134 0.62 20.51 -19.15
N ALA A 135 -0.10 21.58 -19.47
CA ALA A 135 -0.29 22.71 -18.56
C ALA A 135 -1.08 22.31 -17.30
N ILE A 136 -2.11 21.46 -17.45
CA ILE A 136 -2.87 20.93 -16.32
C ILE A 136 -1.97 20.08 -15.40
N LEU A 137 -1.15 19.19 -15.96
CA LEU A 137 -0.24 18.36 -15.18
C LEU A 137 0.81 19.19 -14.45
N ASN A 138 1.41 20.18 -15.11
CA ASN A 138 2.35 21.10 -14.46
C ASN A 138 1.70 21.85 -13.29
N ARG A 139 0.47 22.33 -13.45
CA ARG A 139 -0.27 22.99 -12.36
C ARG A 139 -0.56 22.03 -11.21
N ARG A 140 -1.06 20.82 -11.51
CA ARG A 140 -1.38 19.79 -10.51
C ARG A 140 -0.15 19.28 -9.77
N TRP A 141 0.98 19.20 -10.47
CA TRP A 141 2.28 18.93 -9.85
C TRP A 141 2.56 20.02 -8.83
N LYS A 142 2.69 21.28 -9.23
CA LYS A 142 2.94 22.40 -8.30
C LYS A 142 1.98 22.41 -7.10
N GLU A 143 0.69 22.18 -7.34
CA GLU A 143 -0.35 22.14 -6.31
C GLU A 143 -0.10 21.05 -5.25
N ALA A 144 0.33 19.85 -5.66
CA ALA A 144 0.63 18.75 -4.73
C ALA A 144 1.73 19.12 -3.73
N TRP A 145 2.80 19.81 -4.17
CA TRP A 145 3.89 20.24 -3.27
C TRP A 145 3.52 21.50 -2.48
N SER A 146 2.71 22.41 -3.03
CA SER A 146 2.16 23.53 -2.26
C SER A 146 1.31 23.04 -1.08
N CYS A 147 0.49 22.00 -1.27
CA CYS A 147 -0.26 21.41 -0.17
C CYS A 147 0.64 20.77 0.90
N LEU A 148 1.76 20.15 0.50
CA LEU A 148 2.75 19.65 1.46
C LEU A 148 3.32 20.80 2.28
N GLY A 149 3.79 21.87 1.63
CA GLY A 149 4.36 23.04 2.31
C GLY A 149 3.37 23.79 3.21
N ALA A 150 2.07 23.71 2.91
CA ALA A 150 1.00 24.31 3.71
C ALA A 150 0.49 23.39 4.86
N GLY A 151 1.08 22.21 5.06
CA GLY A 151 0.65 21.26 6.09
C GLY A 151 -0.61 20.44 5.74
N ALA A 152 -1.11 20.54 4.51
CA ALA A 152 -2.25 19.80 4.00
C ALA A 152 -1.83 18.40 3.47
N HIS A 153 -1.21 17.59 4.33
CA HIS A 153 -0.52 16.34 3.97
C HIS A 153 -1.43 15.30 3.29
N LEU A 154 -2.66 15.12 3.78
CA LEU A 154 -3.63 14.22 3.17
C LEU A 154 -4.03 14.69 1.76
N ALA A 155 -4.27 16.00 1.59
CA ALA A 155 -4.63 16.57 0.30
C ALA A 155 -3.49 16.43 -0.71
N SER A 156 -2.26 16.70 -0.27
CA SER A 156 -1.04 16.47 -1.05
C SER A 156 -0.89 15.01 -1.48
N THR A 157 -1.07 14.07 -0.55
CA THR A 157 -0.99 12.62 -0.83
C THR A 157 -2.06 12.16 -1.83
N VAL A 158 -3.28 12.69 -1.73
CA VAL A 158 -4.35 12.43 -2.71
C VAL A 158 -3.96 12.93 -4.10
N MET A 159 -3.43 14.16 -4.19
CA MET A 159 -2.98 14.73 -5.45
C MET A 159 -1.80 13.97 -6.04
N MET A 160 -0.85 13.51 -5.22
CA MET A 160 0.26 12.67 -5.67
C MET A 160 -0.24 11.35 -6.25
N GLY A 161 -1.22 10.72 -5.60
CA GLY A 161 -1.86 9.51 -6.11
C GLY A 161 -2.65 9.73 -7.42
N ALA A 162 -3.28 10.90 -7.59
CA ALA A 162 -3.96 11.26 -8.83
C ALA A 162 -2.96 11.56 -9.96
N MET A 163 -1.84 12.21 -9.65
CA MET A 163 -0.75 12.46 -10.58
C MET A 163 -0.17 11.15 -11.12
N LEU A 164 0.13 10.19 -10.23
CA LEU A 164 0.64 8.88 -10.62
C LEU A 164 -0.33 8.15 -11.57
N GLU A 165 -1.63 8.20 -11.28
CA GLU A 165 -2.68 7.60 -12.13
C GLU A 165 -2.69 8.24 -13.53
N ALA A 166 -2.61 9.58 -13.61
CA ALA A 166 -2.58 10.31 -14.87
C ALA A 166 -1.34 9.96 -15.71
N LEU A 167 -0.16 9.83 -15.09
CA LEU A 167 1.07 9.47 -15.78
C LEU A 167 1.05 8.03 -16.30
N LEU A 168 0.53 7.10 -15.52
CA LEU A 168 0.36 5.70 -15.96
C LEU A 168 -0.63 5.59 -17.12
N LEU A 169 -1.76 6.32 -17.05
CA LEU A 169 -2.72 6.37 -18.16
C LEU A 169 -2.11 6.99 -19.42
N ALA A 170 -1.35 8.09 -19.28
CA ALA A 170 -0.64 8.70 -20.39
C ALA A 170 0.35 7.72 -21.04
N ARG A 171 1.08 6.97 -20.20
CA ARG A 171 1.99 5.92 -20.68
C ARG A 171 1.25 4.83 -21.45
N VAL A 172 0.13 4.33 -20.94
CA VAL A 172 -0.75 3.38 -21.65
C VAL A 172 -1.17 3.94 -23.01
N ASN A 173 -1.55 5.21 -23.08
CA ASN A 173 -1.99 5.85 -24.31
C ASN A 173 -0.86 6.03 -25.34
N LYS A 174 0.39 6.13 -24.90
CA LYS A 174 1.58 6.22 -25.76
C LYS A 174 2.00 4.86 -26.36
N VAL A 175 1.59 3.74 -25.76
CA VAL A 175 1.91 2.41 -26.31
C VAL A 175 1.29 2.25 -27.70
N ILE A 176 2.12 1.91 -28.69
CA ILE A 176 1.70 1.70 -30.09
C ILE A 176 0.76 0.49 -30.17
N ASP A 177 1.22 -0.67 -29.70
CA ASP A 177 0.38 -1.86 -29.61
C ASP A 177 -0.29 -1.97 -28.24
N LYS A 178 -1.49 -1.39 -28.13
CA LYS A 178 -2.27 -1.42 -26.89
C LYS A 178 -2.65 -2.85 -26.48
N SER A 179 -2.62 -3.85 -27.36
CA SER A 179 -2.97 -5.22 -27.01
C SER A 179 -2.09 -5.78 -25.88
N THR A 180 -0.81 -5.38 -25.85
CA THR A 180 0.15 -5.75 -24.79
C THR A 180 -0.32 -5.31 -23.40
N VAL A 181 -0.96 -4.15 -23.29
CA VAL A 181 -1.52 -3.62 -22.03
C VAL A 181 -2.72 -4.44 -21.58
N PHE A 182 -3.65 -4.75 -22.50
CA PHE A 182 -4.87 -5.48 -22.17
C PHE A 182 -4.67 -7.00 -22.01
N THR A 183 -3.58 -7.54 -22.53
CA THR A 183 -3.21 -8.97 -22.43
C THR A 183 -2.23 -9.27 -21.30
N SER A 184 -1.70 -8.23 -20.62
CA SER A 184 -0.91 -8.37 -19.40
C SER A 184 -1.58 -9.34 -18.40
N LYS A 185 -0.76 -10.16 -17.74
CA LYS A 185 -1.24 -11.11 -16.72
C LYS A 185 -1.87 -10.40 -15.52
N ARG A 186 -1.55 -9.11 -15.36
CA ARG A 186 -2.03 -8.24 -14.29
C ARG A 186 -3.17 -7.32 -14.71
N ALA A 187 -3.60 -7.36 -15.97
CA ALA A 187 -4.73 -6.57 -16.44
C ALA A 187 -6.02 -7.00 -15.69
N PRO A 188 -6.84 -6.05 -15.20
CA PRO A 188 -8.04 -6.37 -14.44
C PRO A 188 -9.07 -7.04 -15.35
N LYS A 189 -9.55 -8.21 -14.92
CA LYS A 189 -10.56 -8.98 -15.65
C LYS A 189 -11.93 -8.87 -14.99
N ASP A 190 -12.96 -8.85 -15.82
CA ASP A 190 -14.32 -9.06 -15.38
C ASP A 190 -14.49 -10.51 -14.90
N LYS A 191 -15.16 -10.69 -13.75
CA LYS A 191 -15.25 -12.00 -13.08
C LYS A 191 -16.22 -12.94 -13.78
N VAL A 192 -17.19 -12.41 -14.53
CA VAL A 192 -18.25 -13.18 -15.18
C VAL A 192 -17.80 -13.62 -16.57
N THR A 193 -17.28 -12.69 -17.34
CA THR A 193 -16.90 -12.90 -18.75
C THR A 193 -15.44 -13.31 -18.93
N GLY A 194 -14.59 -13.10 -17.92
CA GLY A 194 -13.15 -13.34 -18.01
C GLY A 194 -12.39 -12.35 -18.91
N LYS A 195 -13.09 -11.38 -19.51
CA LYS A 195 -12.51 -10.38 -20.42
C LYS A 195 -11.81 -9.27 -19.62
N THR A 196 -10.76 -8.69 -20.20
CA THR A 196 -10.12 -7.51 -19.63
C THR A 196 -11.09 -6.33 -19.62
N ARG A 197 -11.14 -5.59 -18.51
CA ARG A 197 -12.01 -4.42 -18.33
C ARG A 197 -11.57 -3.26 -19.22
N PRO A 198 -12.51 -2.38 -19.65
CA PRO A 198 -12.17 -1.15 -20.35
C PRO A 198 -11.35 -0.22 -19.44
N LEU A 199 -10.46 0.61 -20.01
CA LEU A 199 -9.51 1.45 -19.25
C LEU A 199 -10.18 2.39 -18.23
N GLN A 200 -11.40 2.84 -18.52
CA GLN A 200 -12.17 3.72 -17.63
C GLN A 200 -12.52 3.05 -16.30
N GLU A 201 -12.51 1.72 -16.24
CA GLU A 201 -12.78 0.94 -15.03
C GLU A 201 -11.50 0.51 -14.30
N TRP A 202 -10.33 0.91 -14.80
CA TRP A 202 -9.06 0.56 -14.16
C TRP A 202 -8.83 1.45 -12.94
N THR A 203 -8.42 0.81 -11.85
CA THR A 203 -8.01 1.51 -10.63
C THR A 203 -6.51 1.82 -10.69
N LEU A 204 -6.02 2.77 -9.88
CA LEU A 204 -4.59 2.99 -9.72
C LEU A 204 -3.80 1.70 -9.44
N ASN A 205 -4.37 0.77 -8.67
CA ASN A 205 -3.72 -0.51 -8.41
C ASN A 205 -3.54 -1.34 -9.70
N SER A 206 -4.57 -1.37 -10.55
CA SER A 206 -4.53 -2.03 -11.86
C SER A 206 -3.44 -1.44 -12.75
N TYR A 207 -3.34 -0.11 -12.79
CA TYR A 207 -2.29 0.57 -13.56
C TYR A 207 -0.88 0.25 -13.03
N ILE A 208 -0.67 0.29 -11.72
CA ILE A 208 0.64 -0.04 -11.10
C ILE A 208 1.04 -1.48 -11.39
N ASP A 209 0.12 -2.42 -11.24
CA ASP A 209 0.40 -3.84 -11.46
C ASP A 209 0.75 -4.14 -12.92
N VAL A 210 0.02 -3.53 -13.88
CA VAL A 210 0.30 -3.68 -15.32
C VAL A 210 1.60 -2.98 -15.72
N ALA A 211 1.87 -1.78 -15.19
CA ALA A 211 3.12 -1.07 -15.45
C ALA A 211 4.35 -1.87 -15.00
N HIS A 212 4.26 -2.56 -13.86
CA HIS A 212 5.31 -3.46 -13.41
C HIS A 212 5.43 -4.71 -14.30
N ASP A 213 4.30 -5.33 -14.68
CA ASP A 213 4.29 -6.51 -15.58
C ASP A 213 4.92 -6.21 -16.95
N LEU A 214 4.75 -4.98 -17.44
CA LEU A 214 5.32 -4.48 -18.69
C LEU A 214 6.71 -3.84 -18.52
N GLY A 215 7.29 -3.87 -17.31
CA GLY A 215 8.64 -3.39 -17.04
C GLY A 215 8.82 -1.87 -17.03
N TRP A 216 7.74 -1.07 -16.99
CA TRP A 216 7.82 0.39 -16.93
C TRP A 216 8.27 0.91 -15.56
N ILE A 217 8.03 0.11 -14.52
CA ILE A 217 8.44 0.42 -13.15
C ILE A 217 9.05 -0.80 -12.47
N GLY A 218 10.04 -0.58 -11.61
CA GLY A 218 10.68 -1.64 -10.84
C GLY A 218 9.79 -2.17 -9.69
N LYS A 219 10.17 -3.32 -9.11
CA LYS A 219 9.46 -3.94 -7.98
C LYS A 219 9.31 -3.00 -6.78
N ALA A 220 10.37 -2.29 -6.41
CA ALA A 220 10.33 -1.33 -5.30
C ALA A 220 9.31 -0.22 -5.56
N SER A 221 9.33 0.36 -6.77
CA SER A 221 8.39 1.40 -7.19
C SER A 221 6.93 0.89 -7.19
N ARG A 222 6.71 -0.37 -7.59
CA ARG A 222 5.38 -1.03 -7.53
C ARG A 222 4.88 -1.15 -6.10
N ASP A 223 5.68 -1.78 -5.23
CA ASP A 223 5.29 -2.09 -3.86
C ASP A 223 4.98 -0.80 -3.08
N ILE A 224 5.71 0.26 -3.38
CA ILE A 224 5.51 1.56 -2.77
C ILE A 224 4.33 2.33 -3.40
N GLY A 225 4.14 2.26 -4.72
CA GLY A 225 2.97 2.88 -5.37
C GLY A 225 1.64 2.33 -4.81
N ILE A 226 1.63 1.05 -4.41
CA ILE A 226 0.50 0.43 -3.70
C ILE A 226 0.24 1.12 -2.35
N VAL A 227 1.28 1.46 -1.61
CA VAL A 227 1.16 2.16 -0.33
C VAL A 227 0.67 3.60 -0.52
N LEU A 228 1.21 4.34 -1.50
CA LEU A 228 0.68 5.67 -1.86
C LEU A 228 -0.82 5.60 -2.18
N ARG A 229 -1.25 4.61 -2.97
CA ARG A 229 -2.67 4.37 -3.27
C ARG A 229 -3.49 4.14 -2.01
N ASP A 230 -2.97 3.38 -1.05
CA ASP A 230 -3.69 3.11 0.20
C ASP A 230 -3.81 4.34 1.10
N TYR A 231 -2.76 5.16 1.15
CA TYR A 231 -2.76 6.39 1.93
C TYR A 231 -3.65 7.49 1.33
N ARG A 232 -3.65 7.64 0.00
CA ARG A 232 -4.62 8.50 -0.72
C ARG A 232 -6.07 8.19 -0.34
N ASN A 233 -6.39 6.92 -0.12
CA ASN A 233 -7.75 6.50 0.19
C ASN A 233 -8.20 6.85 1.63
N PHE A 234 -7.31 7.37 2.49
CA PHE A 234 -7.71 7.94 3.78
C PHE A 234 -8.44 9.27 3.64
N ILE A 235 -8.59 9.80 2.42
CA ILE A 235 -9.56 10.86 2.12
C ILE A 235 -10.99 10.51 2.54
N HIS A 236 -11.29 9.22 2.71
CA HIS A 236 -12.52 8.73 3.31
C HIS A 236 -12.39 8.66 4.85
N PRO A 237 -13.07 9.53 5.62
CA PRO A 237 -12.87 9.62 7.08
C PRO A 237 -13.15 8.31 7.83
N GLU A 238 -14.15 7.53 7.40
CA GLU A 238 -14.44 6.23 8.01
C GLU A 238 -13.29 5.24 7.80
N LYS A 239 -12.57 5.32 6.68
CA LYS A 239 -11.38 4.47 6.44
C LYS A 239 -10.24 4.89 7.37
N GLU A 240 -10.05 6.19 7.56
CA GLU A 240 -9.07 6.75 8.49
C GLU A 240 -9.37 6.31 9.93
N LEU A 241 -10.60 6.53 10.41
CA LEU A 241 -11.06 6.13 11.75
C LEU A 241 -10.95 4.62 11.97
N SER A 242 -11.49 3.83 11.04
CA SER A 242 -11.56 2.38 11.18
C SER A 242 -10.18 1.71 11.19
N GLN A 243 -9.17 2.34 10.59
CA GLN A 243 -7.79 1.88 10.57
C GLN A 243 -6.93 2.63 11.60
N GLY A 244 -7.37 3.72 12.19
CA GLY A 244 -6.60 4.51 13.16
C GLY A 244 -5.26 5.00 12.59
N VAL A 245 -5.18 5.22 11.28
CA VAL A 245 -4.02 5.78 10.58
C VAL A 245 -4.29 7.26 10.40
N SER A 246 -3.27 8.11 10.44
CA SER A 246 -3.38 9.50 9.99
C SER A 246 -2.18 9.81 9.11
N VAL A 247 -2.38 10.61 8.06
CA VAL A 247 -1.34 10.94 7.09
C VAL A 247 -0.54 12.13 7.60
N GLY A 248 0.70 11.87 8.03
CA GLY A 248 1.60 12.90 8.54
C GLY A 248 2.48 13.53 7.47
N GLU A 249 3.25 14.55 7.88
CA GLU A 249 4.24 15.21 7.00
C GLU A 249 5.27 14.23 6.46
N GLN A 250 5.79 13.35 7.32
CA GLN A 250 6.81 12.38 6.94
C GLN A 250 6.31 11.40 5.86
N ASP A 251 5.10 10.87 6.03
CA ASP A 251 4.47 9.99 5.03
C ASP A 251 4.34 10.70 3.68
N CYS A 252 3.85 11.95 3.72
CA CYS A 252 3.64 12.76 2.53
C CYS A 252 4.96 13.10 1.81
N ARG A 253 6.04 13.43 2.54
CA ARG A 253 7.37 13.67 1.95
C ARG A 253 7.92 12.43 1.25
N ILE A 254 7.74 11.27 1.87
CA ILE A 254 8.14 9.99 1.30
C ILE A 254 7.36 9.75 0.00
N PHE A 255 6.03 9.88 0.03
CA PHE A 255 5.19 9.73 -1.16
C PHE A 255 5.53 10.72 -2.27
N GLY A 256 5.92 11.96 -1.92
CA GLY A 256 6.42 12.94 -2.87
C GLY A 256 7.69 12.47 -3.56
N ALA A 257 8.68 11.98 -2.81
CA ALA A 257 9.92 11.45 -3.37
C ALA A 257 9.68 10.24 -4.29
N ILE A 258 8.76 9.37 -3.89
CA ILE A 258 8.36 8.20 -4.67
C ILE A 258 7.70 8.62 -5.98
N LEU A 259 6.80 9.62 -5.94
CA LEU A 259 6.16 10.13 -7.14
C LEU A 259 7.19 10.63 -8.14
N VAL A 260 8.25 11.32 -7.69
CA VAL A 260 9.35 11.76 -8.56
C VAL A 260 10.00 10.56 -9.25
N VAL A 261 10.42 9.55 -8.47
CA VAL A 261 11.07 8.34 -9.01
C VAL A 261 10.18 7.59 -9.99
N LEU A 262 8.90 7.40 -9.64
CA LEU A 262 7.92 6.75 -10.50
C LEU A 262 7.70 7.55 -11.79
N ALA A 263 7.53 8.86 -11.68
CA ALA A 263 7.28 9.71 -12.83
C ALA A 263 8.45 9.67 -13.81
N GLU A 264 9.70 9.69 -13.32
CA GLU A 264 10.88 9.51 -14.17
C GLU A 264 10.92 8.16 -14.87
N GLN A 265 10.67 7.06 -14.14
CA GLN A 265 10.66 5.71 -14.73
C GLN A 265 9.59 5.61 -15.82
N ILE A 266 8.38 6.12 -15.57
CA ILE A 266 7.26 6.08 -16.51
C ILE A 266 7.57 6.92 -17.76
N VAL A 267 8.19 8.09 -17.61
CA VAL A 267 8.57 8.97 -18.74
C VAL A 267 9.67 8.34 -19.60
N LYS A 268 10.66 7.68 -18.98
CA LYS A 268 11.82 7.08 -19.66
C LYS A 268 11.53 5.73 -20.33
N SER A 269 10.52 5.00 -19.84
CA SER A 269 10.09 3.71 -20.39
C SER A 269 9.63 3.85 -21.84
#